data_AF-A0A7G2MCB8-F1
#
_entry.id   AF-A0A7G2MCB8-F1
#
_cell.length_a   1.000
_cell.length_b   1.000
_cell.length_c   1.000
_cell.angle_alpha   90.00
_cell.angle_beta   90.00
_cell.angle_gamma   90.00
#
_symmetry.space_group_name_H-M   'P 1'
#
loop_
_entity.id
_entity.type
_entity.pdbx_description
1 polymer ?
#
loop_
_entity_poly.entity_id
_entity_poly.type
_entity_poly.pdbx_seq_one_letter_code
_entity_poly.pdbx_strand_id
1 'polypeptide(L)'
;MAGINKRLGASTLVEVIVAALILMIVFAVTMETLVRFSVQDSEPIELTDAVTAVRTYYRLSGKEEENETLEYKWGKIRVDVKPYRPGFRQVTLTVIPGHGQYKPVFVYLK
;
A
#
# COMPACT_ATOMS: atom_id res chain seq x y z
N MET A 1 -60.81 -21.89 -12.60
CA MET A 1 -59.68 -20.98 -12.92
C MET A 1 -59.81 -19.77 -12.02
N ALA A 2 -59.18 -19.80 -10.84
CA ALA A 2 -59.31 -18.75 -9.82
C ALA A 2 -58.20 -17.70 -10.00
N GLY A 3 -58.60 -16.43 -9.90
CA GLY A 3 -57.82 -15.27 -10.34
C GLY A 3 -56.55 -15.01 -9.54
N ILE A 4 -55.49 -14.63 -10.27
CA ILE A 4 -54.31 -13.98 -9.71
C ILE A 4 -54.48 -12.48 -9.93
N ASN A 5 -55.53 -11.91 -9.34
CA ASN A 5 -55.58 -10.48 -9.05
C ASN A 5 -55.25 -10.30 -7.57
N LYS A 6 -54.07 -10.78 -7.17
CA LYS A 6 -53.50 -10.46 -5.86
C LYS A 6 -53.05 -9.02 -5.99
N ARG A 7 -53.90 -8.08 -5.55
CA ARG A 7 -53.51 -6.69 -5.29
C ARG A 7 -52.26 -6.76 -4.43
N LEU A 8 -51.08 -6.64 -5.05
CA LEU A 8 -49.83 -6.34 -4.36
C LEU A 8 -50.13 -5.03 -3.62
N GLY A 9 -50.39 -5.15 -2.32
CA GLY A 9 -50.80 -4.02 -1.51
C GLY A 9 -49.76 -2.93 -1.67
N ALA A 10 -50.16 -1.67 -1.76
CA ALA A 10 -49.24 -0.54 -1.90
C ALA A 10 -48.05 -0.59 -0.92
N SER A 11 -48.21 -1.28 0.21
CA SER A 11 -47.17 -1.66 1.16
C SER A 11 -45.96 -2.38 0.53
N THR A 12 -46.14 -3.34 -0.38
CA THR A 12 -45.02 -4.10 -0.99
C THR A 12 -44.24 -3.27 -1.99
N LEU A 13 -44.88 -2.32 -2.67
CA LEU A 13 -44.21 -1.44 -3.63
C LEU A 13 -43.36 -0.40 -2.90
N VAL A 14 -43.90 0.20 -1.83
CA VAL A 14 -43.15 1.12 -0.97
C VAL A 14 -41.99 0.39 -0.29
N GLU A 15 -42.20 -0.84 0.18
CA GLU A 15 -41.15 -1.67 0.78
C GLU A 15 -39.99 -1.94 -0.19
N VAL A 16 -40.28 -2.27 -1.46
CA VAL A 16 -39.25 -2.46 -2.49
C VAL A 16 -38.48 -1.17 -2.77
N ILE A 17 -39.18 -0.03 -2.84
CA ILE A 17 -38.53 1.27 -3.04
C ILE A 17 -37.61 1.60 -1.86
N VAL A 18 -38.09 1.40 -0.62
CA VAL A 18 -37.28 1.64 0.59
C VAL A 18 -36.07 0.71 0.63
N ALA A 19 -36.25 -0.58 0.31
CA ALA A 19 -35.15 -1.54 0.24
C ALA A 19 -34.12 -1.15 -0.83
N ALA A 20 -34.55 -0.69 -2.01
CA ALA A 20 -33.67 -0.21 -3.06
C ALA A 20 -32.90 1.05 -2.65
N LEU A 21 -33.55 1.98 -1.95
CA LEU A 21 -32.90 3.20 -1.42
C LEU A 21 -31.85 2.85 -0.36
N ILE A 22 -32.17 1.95 0.57
CA ILE A 22 -31.22 1.47 1.58
C ILE A 22 -30.02 0.81 0.88
N LEU A 23 -30.27 -0.07 -0.09
CA LEU A 23 -29.22 -0.72 -0.86
C LEU A 23 -28.33 0.30 -1.58
N MET A 24 -28.92 1.33 -2.19
CA MET A 24 -28.18 2.36 -2.91
C MET A 24 -27.29 3.19 -1.99
N ILE A 25 -27.79 3.56 -0.81
CA ILE A 25 -27.02 4.30 0.21
C ILE A 25 -25.86 3.44 0.72
N VAL A 26 -26.14 2.18 1.07
CA VAL A 26 -25.11 1.24 1.54
C VAL A 26 -24.06 1.03 0.46
N PHE A 27 -24.47 0.83 -0.79
CA PHE A 27 -23.56 0.67 -1.92
C PHE A 27 -22.68 1.90 -2.16
N ALA A 28 -23.24 3.11 -2.06
CA ALA A 28 -22.47 4.34 -2.21
C ALA A 28 -21.39 4.46 -1.12
N VAL A 29 -21.74 4.20 0.14
CA VAL A 29 -20.80 4.26 1.28
C VAL A 29 -19.73 3.16 1.19
N THR A 30 -20.11 1.93 0.82
CA THR A 30 -19.14 0.84 0.66
C THR A 30 -18.19 1.10 -0.49
N MET A 31 -18.67 1.64 -1.62
CA MET A 31 -17.82 1.99 -2.75
C MET A 31 -16.85 3.13 -2.41
N GLU A 32 -17.30 4.17 -1.71
CA GLU A 32 -16.41 5.24 -1.23
C GLU A 32 -15.31 4.67 -0.31
N THR A 33 -15.70 3.79 0.60
CA THR A 33 -14.76 3.14 1.53
C THR A 33 -13.76 2.25 0.77
N LEU A 34 -14.25 1.45 -0.18
CA LEU A 34 -13.42 0.57 -1.00
C LEU A 34 -12.41 1.35 -1.85
N VAL A 35 -12.82 2.47 -2.44
CA VAL A 35 -11.93 3.34 -3.21
C VAL A 35 -10.84 3.93 -2.32
N ARG A 36 -11.19 4.41 -1.12
CA ARG A 36 -10.19 4.92 -0.15
C ARG A 36 -9.18 3.84 0.23
N PHE A 37 -9.62 2.61 0.51
CA PHE A 37 -8.71 1.50 0.79
C PHE A 37 -7.86 1.11 -0.42
N SER A 38 -8.45 1.03 -1.61
CA SER A 38 -7.71 0.69 -2.83
C SER A 38 -6.64 1.72 -3.18
N VAL A 39 -6.88 3.01 -2.90
CA VAL A 39 -5.90 4.07 -3.11
C VAL A 39 -4.83 4.07 -2.02
N GLN A 40 -5.16 3.65 -0.79
CA GLN A 40 -4.22 3.59 0.33
C GLN A 40 -3.32 2.35 0.29
N ASP A 41 -3.81 1.20 -0.19
CA ASP A 41 -3.01 -0.01 -0.45
C ASP A 41 -2.22 0.08 -1.77
N SER A 42 -2.38 1.17 -2.53
CA SER A 42 -1.49 1.53 -3.62
C SER A 42 -0.17 2.12 -3.11
N GLU A 43 0.37 1.61 -1.99
CA GLU A 43 1.83 1.66 -1.88
C GLU A 43 2.36 0.87 -3.08
N PRO A 44 3.15 1.49 -3.96
CA PRO A 44 3.61 0.79 -5.15
C PRO A 44 4.29 -0.49 -4.66
N ILE A 45 3.97 -1.63 -5.27
CA ILE A 45 4.60 -2.93 -4.98
C ILE A 45 6.14 -2.80 -4.86
N GLU A 46 6.69 -1.83 -5.61
CA GLU A 46 8.08 -1.36 -5.55
C GLU A 46 8.58 -0.96 -4.15
N LEU A 47 7.75 -0.35 -3.29
CA LEU A 47 8.11 0.04 -1.93
C LEU A 47 8.26 -1.17 -1.02
N THR A 48 7.34 -2.13 -1.10
CA THR A 48 7.40 -3.39 -0.34
C THR A 48 8.63 -4.20 -0.75
N ASP A 49 8.92 -4.27 -2.05
CA ASP A 49 10.13 -4.90 -2.58
C ASP A 49 11.39 -4.14 -2.14
N ALA A 50 11.36 -2.82 -2.13
CA ALA A 50 12.47 -1.99 -1.66
C ALA A 50 12.76 -2.18 -0.17
N VAL A 51 11.73 -2.20 0.68
CA VAL A 51 11.86 -2.45 2.12
C VAL A 51 12.43 -3.84 2.37
N THR A 52 11.98 -4.84 1.61
CA THR A 52 12.47 -6.21 1.71
C THR A 52 13.93 -6.32 1.29
N ALA A 53 14.31 -5.66 0.19
CA ALA A 53 15.69 -5.60 -0.30
C ALA A 53 16.60 -4.89 0.72
N VAL A 54 16.19 -3.75 1.26
CA VAL A 54 16.90 -3.01 2.33
C VAL A 54 17.13 -3.89 3.56
N ARG A 55 16.08 -4.57 4.04
CA ARG A 55 16.16 -5.42 5.23
C ARG A 55 17.07 -6.64 5.00
N THR A 56 17.03 -7.20 3.80
CA THR A 56 17.86 -8.32 3.40
C THR A 56 19.32 -7.89 3.29
N TYR A 57 19.60 -6.73 2.69
CA TYR A 57 20.93 -6.13 2.65
C TYR A 57 21.45 -5.89 4.06
N TYR A 58 20.68 -5.26 4.95
CA TYR A 58 21.13 -5.02 6.32
C TYR A 58 21.44 -6.31 7.11
N ARG A 59 20.66 -7.37 6.89
CA ARG A 59 20.87 -8.68 7.54
C ARG A 59 22.09 -9.43 7.00
N LEU A 60 22.29 -9.42 5.69
CA LEU A 60 23.35 -10.20 5.03
C LEU A 60 24.68 -9.43 4.96
N SER A 61 24.63 -8.10 4.90
CA SER A 61 25.81 -7.24 4.83
C SER A 61 26.44 -7.12 6.21
N GLY A 62 27.33 -8.09 6.49
CA GLY A 62 28.42 -7.95 7.46
C GLY A 62 29.66 -7.26 6.88
N LYS A 63 29.60 -6.78 5.63
CA LYS A 63 30.75 -6.25 4.88
C LYS A 63 31.00 -4.75 5.07
N GLU A 64 32.27 -4.42 4.89
CA GLU A 64 32.94 -3.15 5.16
C GLU A 64 32.53 -2.01 4.22
N GLU A 65 32.55 -0.80 4.81
CA GLU A 65 32.87 0.57 4.35
C GLU A 65 32.78 0.99 2.87
N GLU A 66 32.10 0.28 1.99
CA GLU A 66 31.98 0.71 0.60
C GLU A 66 30.60 1.29 0.30
N ASN A 67 30.60 2.48 -0.29
CA ASN A 67 29.39 3.12 -0.80
C ASN A 67 28.99 2.37 -2.07
N GLU A 68 28.01 1.48 -1.94
CA GLU A 68 27.55 0.65 -3.05
C GLU A 68 26.22 1.17 -3.61
N THR A 69 26.00 0.95 -4.91
CA THR A 69 24.70 1.14 -5.53
C THR A 69 24.23 -0.20 -6.09
N LEU A 70 23.13 -0.71 -5.54
CA LEU A 70 22.51 -1.96 -5.96
C LEU A 70 21.40 -1.68 -6.95
N GLU A 71 21.43 -2.36 -8.10
CA GLU A 71 20.39 -2.26 -9.12
C GLU A 71 19.40 -3.42 -9.01
N TYR A 72 18.11 -3.07 -9.01
CA TYR A 72 16.98 -3.98 -8.96
C TYR A 72 16.05 -3.71 -10.14
N LYS A 73 15.17 -4.67 -10.47
CA LYS A 73 14.21 -4.51 -11.57
C LYS A 73 13.26 -3.33 -11.40
N TRP A 74 12.95 -2.95 -10.15
CA TRP A 74 12.05 -1.87 -9.78
C TRP A 74 12.78 -0.53 -9.53
N GLY A 75 14.12 -0.51 -9.44
CA GLY A 75 14.85 0.71 -9.10
C GLY A 75 16.27 0.45 -8.59
N LYS A 76 16.87 1.46 -7.95
CA LYS A 76 18.23 1.38 -7.39
C LYS A 76 18.21 1.69 -5.90
N ILE A 77 19.07 1.02 -5.14
CA ILE A 77 19.32 1.35 -3.73
C ILE A 77 20.75 1.86 -3.62
N ARG A 78 20.92 3.09 -3.14
CA ARG A 78 22.24 3.64 -2.82
C ARG A 78 22.50 3.48 -1.33
N VAL A 79 23.65 2.89 -1.00
CA VAL A 79 24.13 2.66 0.35
C VAL A 79 25.23 3.68 0.65
N ASP A 80 25.07 4.42 1.74
CA ASP A 80 26.07 5.36 2.25
C ASP A 80 26.40 4.98 3.70
N VAL A 81 27.66 4.64 3.95
CA VAL A 81 28.14 4.25 5.29
C VAL A 81 29.02 5.37 5.83
N LYS A 82 28.63 5.93 6.97
CA LYS A 82 29.37 7.00 7.66
C LYS A 82 29.70 6.62 9.09
N PRO A 83 30.89 7.03 9.60
CA PRO A 83 31.17 6.91 11.03
C PRO A 83 30.24 7.84 11.81
N TYR A 84 29.57 7.31 12.84
CA TYR A 84 28.65 8.11 13.67
C TYR A 84 29.27 8.42 15.04
N ARG A 85 29.76 7.38 15.73
CA ARG A 85 30.44 7.47 17.04
C ARG A 85 31.49 6.37 17.17
N PRO A 86 32.41 6.43 18.14
CA PRO A 86 33.33 5.31 18.40
C PRO A 86 32.54 4.02 18.64
N GLY A 87 32.75 3.02 17.78
CA GLY A 87 32.03 1.74 17.83
C GLY A 87 30.64 1.73 17.17
N PHE A 88 30.15 2.86 16.63
CA PHE A 88 28.87 2.96 15.92
C PHE A 88 29.01 3.60 14.55
N ARG A 89 28.33 3.02 13.56
CA ARG A 89 28.27 3.42 12.17
C ARG A 89 26.83 3.74 11.80
N GLN A 90 26.66 4.75 10.95
CA GLN A 90 25.38 5.09 10.36
C GLN A 90 25.36 4.56 8.93
N VAL A 91 24.40 3.68 8.63
CA VAL A 91 24.13 3.18 7.29
C VAL A 91 22.87 3.86 6.78
N THR A 92 23.02 4.66 5.72
CA THR A 92 21.92 5.36 5.06
C THR A 92 21.61 4.66 3.75
N LEU A 93 20.39 4.14 3.61
CA LEU A 93 19.90 3.45 2.42
C LEU A 93 18.89 4.36 1.73
N THR A 94 19.26 4.86 0.55
CA THR A 94 18.41 5.73 -0.27
C THR A 94 17.86 4.94 -1.44
N VAL A 95 16.53 4.80 -1.50
CA VAL A 95 15.87 4.12 -2.60
C VAL A 95 15.54 5.13 -3.70
N ILE A 96 15.92 4.79 -4.92
CA ILE A 96 15.65 5.56 -6.14
C ILE A 96 14.77 4.66 -7.02
N PRO A 97 13.44 4.77 -6.95
CA PRO A 97 12.56 3.94 -7.77
C PRO A 97 12.71 4.30 -9.25
N GLY A 98 12.52 3.32 -10.14
CA GLY A 98 12.51 3.53 -11.59
C GLY A 98 11.26 4.30 -12.04
N HIS A 99 10.14 4.11 -11.34
CA HIS A 99 8.88 4.82 -11.56
C HIS A 99 8.34 5.37 -10.23
N GLY A 100 7.97 6.64 -10.22
CA GLY A 100 7.47 7.33 -9.01
C GLY A 100 8.45 8.36 -8.44
N GLN A 101 7.91 9.31 -7.68
CA GLN A 101 8.68 10.45 -7.14
C GLN A 101 9.13 10.23 -5.68
N TYR A 102 8.68 9.17 -5.03
CA TYR A 102 8.95 8.94 -3.62
C TYR A 102 10.34 8.34 -3.43
N LYS A 103 11.20 9.02 -2.65
CA LYS A 103 12.57 8.59 -2.35
C LYS A 103 12.68 8.26 -0.87
N PRO A 104 12.27 7.05 -0.44
CA PRO A 104 12.36 6.68 0.96
C PRO A 104 13.84 6.51 1.35
N VAL A 105 14.19 7.09 2.50
CA VAL A 105 15.53 7.05 3.09
C VAL A 105 15.43 6.30 4.41
N PHE A 106 16.19 5.22 4.53
CA PHE A 106 16.28 4.43 5.76
C PHE A 106 17.62 4.65 6.42
N VAL A 107 17.62 4.98 7.71
CA VAL A 107 18.84 5.21 8.49
C VAL A 107 18.91 4.15 9.57
N TYR A 108 20.01 3.39 9.56
CA TYR A 108 20.29 2.36 10.55
C TYR A 108 21.59 2.70 11.30
N LEU A 109 21.61 2.42 12.59
CA LEU A 109 22.81 2.53 13.42
C LEU A 109 23.32 1.11 13.71
N LYS A 110 24.59 0.87 13.44
CA LYS A 110 25.25 -0.44 13.56
C LYS A 110 26.55 -0.35 14.34
#